data_AF-A0A8I3A441-F1
#
_entry.id   AF-A0A8I3A441-F1
#
_cell.length_a   1.000
_cell.length_b   1.000
_cell.length_c   1.000
_cell.angle_alpha   90.00
_cell.angle_beta   90.00
_cell.angle_gamma   90.00
#
_symmetry.space_group_name_H-M   'P 1'
#
loop_
_entity.id
_entity.type
_entity.pdbx_description
1 polymer ?
#
loop_
_entity_poly.entity_id
_entity_poly.type
_entity_poly.pdbx_seq_one_letter_code
_entity_poly.pdbx_strand_id
1 'polypeptide(L)'
;MLEIEWELHMAEAHDALNECRHQVRVQAQLLKFKDHNLRGQGANTRAHKTLCALEQCLSLGHAKYSRAHEALTKLGEKLDRGDWQCKLRLLKPSDLRLMGDLLEG
;
A
#
# COMPACT_ATOMS: atom_id res chain seq x y z
N MET A 1 -25.41 -10.43 -11.19
CA MET A 1 -25.00 -10.45 -9.77
C MET A 1 -23.49 -10.61 -9.63
N LEU A 2 -22.89 -11.67 -10.20
CA LEU A 2 -21.43 -11.89 -10.19
C LEU A 2 -20.62 -10.76 -10.86
N GLU A 3 -21.15 -10.12 -11.89
CA GLU A 3 -20.48 -8.98 -12.55
C GLU A 3 -20.40 -7.72 -11.65
N ILE A 4 -21.43 -7.48 -10.84
CA ILE A 4 -21.45 -6.34 -9.90
C ILE A 4 -20.44 -6.58 -8.78
N GLU A 5 -20.38 -7.82 -8.26
CA GLU A 5 -19.42 -8.23 -7.24
C GLU A 5 -17.98 -8.15 -7.76
N TRP A 6 -17.78 -8.51 -9.04
CA TRP A 6 -16.51 -8.33 -9.74
C TRP A 6 -16.08 -6.86 -9.78
N GLU A 7 -16.95 -5.96 -10.24
CA GLU A 7 -16.66 -4.53 -10.31
C GLU A 7 -16.37 -3.93 -8.94
N LEU A 8 -17.11 -4.36 -7.91
CA LEU A 8 -16.87 -3.95 -6.54
C LEU A 8 -15.47 -4.32 -6.06
N HIS A 9 -15.07 -5.59 -6.21
CA HIS A 9 -13.73 -6.02 -5.77
C HIS A 9 -12.61 -5.43 -6.64
N MET A 10 -12.87 -5.17 -7.92
CA MET A 10 -11.93 -4.42 -8.76
C MET A 10 -11.74 -3.01 -8.22
N ALA A 11 -12.81 -2.29 -7.87
CA ALA A 11 -12.73 -0.96 -7.27
C ALA A 11 -11.99 -1.00 -5.92
N GLU A 12 -12.35 -1.92 -5.03
CA GLU A 12 -11.69 -2.11 -3.72
C GLU A 12 -10.19 -2.34 -3.86
N ALA A 13 -9.76 -3.18 -4.82
CA ALA A 13 -8.34 -3.43 -5.06
C ALA A 13 -7.60 -2.19 -5.57
N HIS A 14 -8.21 -1.41 -6.48
CA HIS A 14 -7.61 -0.16 -6.98
C HIS A 14 -7.52 0.90 -5.89
N ASP A 15 -8.57 1.06 -5.08
CA ASP A 15 -8.60 2.02 -3.99
C ASP A 15 -7.57 1.67 -2.92
N ALA A 16 -7.49 0.41 -2.50
CA ALA A 16 -6.49 -0.06 -1.55
C ALA A 16 -5.06 0.17 -2.07
N LEU A 17 -4.82 -0.07 -3.36
CA LEU A 17 -3.51 0.16 -3.99
C LEU A 17 -3.16 1.65 -4.06
N ASN A 18 -4.13 2.51 -4.37
CA ASN A 18 -3.95 3.96 -4.40
C ASN A 18 -3.68 4.52 -3.00
N GLU A 19 -4.40 4.04 -1.98
CA GLU A 19 -4.17 4.36 -0.57
C GLU A 19 -2.73 3.97 -0.17
N CYS A 20 -2.30 2.74 -0.47
CA CYS A 20 -0.92 2.29 -0.18
C CYS A 20 0.12 3.21 -0.85
N ARG A 21 -0.03 3.49 -2.15
CA ARG A 21 0.88 4.38 -2.89
C ARG A 21 0.92 5.80 -2.31
N HIS A 22 -0.21 6.31 -1.85
CA HIS A 22 -0.26 7.62 -1.21
C HIS A 22 0.52 7.61 0.11
N GLN A 23 0.30 6.62 0.98
CA GLN A 23 1.02 6.51 2.25
C GLN A 23 2.54 6.36 2.03
N VAL A 24 2.95 5.57 1.03
CA VAL A 24 4.35 5.45 0.61
C VAL A 24 4.95 6.82 0.27
N ARG A 25 4.25 7.64 -0.52
CA ARG A 25 4.73 8.99 -0.88
C ARG A 25 4.83 9.91 0.34
N VAL A 26 3.85 9.87 1.24
CA VAL A 26 3.86 10.66 2.48
C VAL A 26 5.05 10.29 3.36
N GLN A 27 5.31 8.98 3.53
CA GLN A 27 6.46 8.50 4.31
C GLN A 27 7.79 9.00 3.70
N ALA A 28 7.92 8.99 2.37
CA ALA A 28 9.14 9.45 1.69
C ALA A 28 9.37 10.96 1.89
N GLN A 29 8.29 11.75 1.80
CA GLN A 29 8.36 13.19 2.05
C GLN A 29 8.71 13.49 3.51
N LEU A 30 8.15 12.73 4.46
CA LEU A 30 8.44 12.88 5.88
C LEU A 30 9.91 12.57 6.20
N LEU A 31 10.47 11.51 5.59
CA LEU A 31 11.88 11.15 5.74
C LEU A 31 12.81 12.26 5.18
N LYS A 32 12.52 12.79 3.99
CA LYS A 32 13.27 13.91 3.41
C LYS A 32 13.18 15.17 4.26
N PHE A 33 11.99 15.48 4.79
CA PHE A 33 11.79 16.61 5.70
C PHE A 33 12.62 16.43 6.99
N LYS A 34 12.63 15.22 7.55
CA LYS A 34 13.44 14.89 8.73
C LYS A 34 14.93 15.09 8.45
N ASP A 35 15.43 14.52 7.34
CA ASP A 35 16.83 14.62 6.96
C ASP A 35 17.29 16.09 6.80
N HIS A 36 16.47 16.93 6.17
CA HIS A 36 16.80 18.33 5.93
C HIS A 36 16.73 19.21 7.19
N ASN A 37 15.74 18.99 8.06
CA ASN A 37 15.37 19.94 9.12
C ASN A 37 15.76 19.54 10.54
N LEU A 38 16.08 18.26 10.81
CA LEU A 38 16.40 17.78 12.16
C LEU A 38 17.91 17.78 12.46
N ARG A 39 18.64 18.86 12.12
CA ARG A 39 19.99 19.10 12.66
C ARG A 39 19.88 19.72 14.05
N GLY A 40 19.84 18.87 15.09
CA GLY A 40 20.04 19.28 16.49
C GLY A 40 18.82 19.36 17.42
N GLN A 41 17.67 18.75 17.10
CA GLN A 41 16.53 18.65 18.03
C GLN A 41 16.50 17.29 18.76
N GLY A 42 16.22 17.34 20.08
CA GLY A 42 16.04 16.17 20.95
C GLY A 42 14.75 15.37 20.70
N ALA A 43 14.71 14.16 21.25
CA ALA A 43 13.65 13.14 21.23
C ALA A 43 12.65 13.19 20.04
N ASN A 44 12.95 12.41 19.00
CA ASN A 44 12.19 12.19 17.75
C ASN A 44 10.80 11.49 17.90
N THR A 45 10.12 11.63 19.05
CA THR A 45 8.90 10.86 19.37
C THR A 45 7.73 11.15 18.44
N ARG A 46 7.54 12.38 17.96
CA ARG A 46 6.41 12.72 17.05
C ARG A 46 6.61 12.15 15.65
N ALA A 47 7.81 12.31 15.08
CA ALA A 47 8.15 11.78 13.76
C ALA A 47 8.11 10.23 13.76
N HIS A 48 8.58 9.60 14.83
CA HIS A 48 8.49 8.15 14.98
C HIS A 48 7.04 7.67 15.09
N LYS A 49 6.20 8.33 15.90
CA LYS A 49 4.76 8.01 15.99
C LYS A 49 4.07 8.12 14.62
N THR A 50 4.39 9.14 13.83
CA THR A 50 3.84 9.27 12.48
C THR A 50 4.32 8.17 11.55
N LEU A 51 5.58 7.74 11.63
CA LEU A 51 6.10 6.62 10.84
C LEU A 51 5.38 5.31 11.22
N CYS A 52 5.23 5.00 12.51
CA CYS A 52 4.49 3.81 12.94
C CYS A 52 3.03 3.83 12.48
N ALA A 53 2.37 5.00 12.51
CA ALA A 53 1.01 5.13 12.00
C ALA A 53 0.92 4.87 10.49
N LEU A 54 1.90 5.36 9.71
CA LEU A 54 1.98 5.11 8.27
C LEU A 54 2.20 3.62 7.97
N GLU A 55 3.07 2.95 8.73
CA GLU A 55 3.31 1.50 8.61
C GLU A 55 2.05 0.68 8.91
N GLN A 56 1.28 1.08 9.94
CA GLN A 56 -0.01 0.45 10.24
C GLN A 56 -1.02 0.66 9.11
N CYS A 57 -1.11 1.88 8.56
CA CYS A 57 -1.97 2.15 7.40
C CYS A 57 -1.57 1.31 6.17
N LEU A 58 -0.26 1.14 5.92
CA LEU A 58 0.23 0.28 4.84
C LEU A 58 -0.13 -1.19 5.07
N SER A 59 0.01 -1.69 6.29
CA SER A 59 -0.39 -3.05 6.64
C SER A 59 -1.89 -3.28 6.46
N LEU A 60 -2.71 -2.30 6.83
CA LEU A 60 -4.17 -2.35 6.64
C LEU A 60 -4.54 -2.30 5.15
N GLY A 61 -3.91 -1.41 4.38
CA GLY A 61 -4.10 -1.33 2.93
C GLY A 61 -3.69 -2.62 2.21
N HIS A 62 -2.58 -3.24 2.63
CA HIS A 62 -2.13 -4.54 2.13
C HIS A 62 -3.16 -5.65 2.40
N ALA A 63 -3.70 -5.71 3.62
CA ALA A 63 -4.71 -6.70 3.99
C ALA A 63 -6.00 -6.52 3.17
N LYS A 64 -6.46 -5.27 2.99
CA LYS A 64 -7.62 -4.95 2.13
C LYS A 64 -7.38 -5.39 0.69
N TYR A 65 -6.22 -5.04 0.12
CA TYR A 65 -5.84 -5.43 -1.23
C TYR A 65 -5.80 -6.95 -1.40
N SER A 66 -5.15 -7.66 -0.47
CA SER A 66 -5.01 -9.11 -0.52
C SER A 66 -6.37 -9.80 -0.49
N ARG A 67 -7.28 -9.35 0.37
CA ARG A 67 -8.65 -9.87 0.44
C ARG A 67 -9.42 -9.63 -0.86
N ALA A 68 -9.34 -8.43 -1.44
CA ALA A 68 -9.97 -8.13 -2.72
C ALA A 68 -9.38 -8.98 -3.86
N HIS A 69 -8.06 -9.15 -3.88
CA HIS A 69 -7.37 -9.98 -4.87
C HIS A 69 -7.76 -11.46 -4.77
N GLU A 70 -7.92 -12.01 -3.56
CA GLU A 70 -8.43 -13.38 -3.36
C GLU A 70 -9.87 -13.54 -3.88
N ALA A 71 -10.73 -12.54 -3.65
CA ALA A 71 -12.09 -12.54 -4.17
C ALA A 71 -12.11 -12.48 -5.70
N LEU A 72 -11.30 -11.60 -6.31
CA LEU A 72 -11.11 -11.53 -7.75
C LEU A 72 -10.55 -12.83 -8.35
N THR A 73 -9.69 -13.54 -7.63
CA THR A 73 -9.19 -14.85 -8.09
C THR A 73 -10.32 -15.86 -8.20
N LYS A 74 -11.14 -15.99 -7.14
CA LYS A 74 -12.29 -16.91 -7.11
C LYS A 74 -13.38 -16.55 -8.11
N LEU A 75 -13.62 -15.26 -8.32
CA LEU A 75 -14.62 -14.77 -9.28
C LEU A 75 -14.11 -14.87 -10.71
N GLY A 76 -12.81 -14.66 -10.94
CA GLY A 76 -12.17 -14.71 -12.26
C GLY A 76 -12.21 -16.11 -12.84
N GLU A 77 -12.00 -17.13 -12.01
CA GLU A 77 -12.19 -18.55 -12.36
C GLU A 77 -13.64 -18.85 -12.79
N LYS A 78 -14.63 -18.23 -12.14
CA LYS A 78 -16.06 -18.45 -12.45
C LYS A 78 -16.54 -17.70 -13.69
N LEU A 79 -15.97 -16.52 -13.94
CA LEU A 79 -16.35 -15.63 -15.03
C LEU A 79 -15.47 -15.80 -16.28
N ASP A 80 -14.50 -16.71 -16.25
CA ASP A 80 -13.49 -16.95 -17.30
C ASP A 80 -12.74 -15.66 -17.69
N ARG A 81 -12.38 -14.85 -16.68
CA ARG A 81 -11.64 -13.58 -16.85
C ARG A 81 -10.23 -13.73 -16.32
N GLY A 82 -9.25 -13.86 -17.23
CA GLY A 82 -7.83 -13.98 -16.91
C GLY A 82 -6.98 -12.71 -17.08
N ASP A 83 -7.50 -11.69 -17.74
CA ASP A 83 -6.76 -10.49 -18.14
C ASP A 83 -6.47 -9.51 -17.00
N TRP A 84 -7.25 -9.57 -15.91
CA TRP A 84 -7.15 -8.66 -14.77
C TRP A 84 -5.86 -8.84 -13.94
N GLN A 85 -5.29 -10.05 -13.91
CA GLN A 85 -4.06 -10.37 -13.15
C GLN A 85 -2.85 -9.59 -13.65
N CYS A 86 -2.86 -9.17 -14.92
CA CYS A 86 -1.84 -8.30 -15.51
C CYS A 86 -1.89 -6.88 -14.92
N LYS A 87 -3.10 -6.41 -14.54
CA LYS A 87 -3.35 -5.06 -14.00
C LYS A 87 -3.17 -5.01 -12.48
N LEU A 88 -3.67 -6.03 -11.78
CA LEU A 88 -3.62 -6.16 -10.33
C LEU A 88 -2.79 -7.39 -9.97
N ARG A 89 -1.48 -7.19 -9.76
CA ARG A 89 -0.54 -8.25 -9.39
C ARG A 89 -0.57 -8.52 -7.90
N LEU A 90 -0.14 -9.71 -7.48
CA LEU A 90 0.06 -9.99 -6.07
C LEU A 90 1.03 -8.97 -5.45
N LEU A 91 0.57 -8.27 -4.42
CA LEU A 91 1.35 -7.27 -3.71
C LEU A 91 2.14 -7.96 -2.61
N LYS A 92 3.47 -7.99 -2.71
CA LYS A 92 4.31 -8.54 -1.65
C LYS A 92 4.51 -7.48 -0.56
N PRO A 93 4.66 -7.86 0.71
CA PRO A 93 5.04 -6.92 1.77
C PRO A 93 6.35 -6.18 1.46
N SER A 94 7.27 -6.84 0.72
CA SER A 94 8.50 -6.20 0.25
C SER A 94 8.28 -5.08 -0.76
N ASP A 95 7.19 -5.09 -1.52
CA ASP A 95 6.88 -4.02 -2.49
C ASP A 95 6.38 -2.75 -1.77
N LEU A 96 5.96 -2.89 -0.52
CA LEU A 96 5.51 -1.80 0.35
C LEU A 96 6.63 -1.25 1.23
N ARG A 97 7.81 -1.87 1.25
CA ARG A 97 8.96 -1.31 1.96
C ARG A 97 9.42 -0.05 1.24
N LEU A 98 9.43 1.04 1.99
CA LEU A 98 9.85 2.33 1.49
C LEU A 98 11.37 2.42 1.30
N MET A 99 11.77 3.32 0.40
CA MET A 99 13.12 3.80 0.05
C MET A 99 14.00 4.32 1.23
N GLY A 100 13.76 3.92 2.48
CA GLY A 100 14.68 4.22 3.59
C GLY A 100 16.05 3.59 3.37
N ASP A 101 16.08 2.34 2.89
CA ASP A 101 17.33 1.61 2.60
C ASP A 101 18.14 2.19 1.43
N LEU A 102 17.55 3.09 0.62
CA LEU A 102 18.24 3.77 -0.49
C LEU A 102 18.90 5.09 -0.06
N LEU A 103 18.64 5.56 1.16
CA LEU A 103 19.22 6.80 1.71
C LEU A 103 20.43 6.53 2.62
N GLU A 104 20.81 5.26 2.84
CA GLU A 104 22.05 4.87 3.54
C GLU A 104 23.23 4.59 2.56
N GLY A 105 23.18 5.14 1.34
CA GLY A 105 24.27 5.06 0.34
C GLY A 105 25.11 6.32 0.25
#